data_AF-A0A8D0GUI3-F1
#
_entry.id   AF-A0A8D0GUI3-F1
#
_cell.length_a   1.000
_cell.length_b   1.000
_cell.length_c   1.000
_cell.angle_alpha   90.00
_cell.angle_beta   90.00
_cell.angle_gamma   90.00
#
_symmetry.space_group_name_H-M   'P 1'
#
loop_
_entity.id
_entity.type
_entity.pdbx_description
1 polymer ?
#
loop_
_entity_poly.entity_id
_entity_poly.type
_entity_poly.pdbx_seq_one_letter_code
_entity_poly.pdbx_strand_id
1 'polypeptide(L)'
;MGMIGKIKEHLPVSEYLSDQGQNVLSALAFSTVLWLALILTMRSILKLLLCYHGWMYEEFGKMSNTTKIWLALVKIFAGRTPMLYSYQASLPRLPVPAIKDTMQRYLESVRPLMTDAEFNRMTGLARDFERSLGPRLQWYLKVKSWWASNYVSDWWEEYVYLRGRSPLMVNSNYYGMDFLYVTPTPVQAARAGNVVYAMLLYRRKLTREEIKPSMVPSSCIPLCSAQWERTFNTTRLPGMG
;
A
#
# COMPACT_ATOMS: atom_id res chain seq x y z
N MET A 1 -1.92 26.05 37.20
CA MET A 1 -2.69 26.18 35.94
C MET A 1 -2.12 25.20 34.91
N GLY A 2 -2.85 24.12 34.59
CA GLY A 2 -2.43 23.15 33.57
C GLY A 2 -2.80 23.56 32.15
N MET A 3 -2.44 22.75 31.13
CA MET A 3 -2.77 23.05 29.71
C MET A 3 -4.27 23.24 29.47
N ILE A 4 -5.14 22.52 30.18
CA ILE A 4 -6.60 22.68 30.12
C ILE A 4 -7.02 24.09 30.56
N GLY A 5 -6.39 24.64 31.61
CA GLY A 5 -6.65 26.00 32.08
C GLY A 5 -6.25 27.07 31.06
N LYS A 6 -5.13 26.88 30.36
CA LYS A 6 -4.71 27.79 29.27
C LYS A 6 -5.68 27.76 28.08
N ILE A 7 -6.22 26.60 27.74
CA ILE A 7 -7.24 26.46 26.69
C ILE A 7 -8.53 27.17 27.11
N LYS A 8 -8.92 27.03 28.39
CA LYS A 8 -10.08 27.70 28.97
C LYS A 8 -10.00 29.23 28.86
N GLU A 9 -8.83 29.81 29.15
CA GLU A 9 -8.58 31.26 29.06
C GLU A 9 -8.76 31.85 27.65
N HIS A 10 -8.67 31.03 26.60
CA HIS A 10 -8.83 31.45 25.21
C HIS A 10 -10.22 31.14 24.63
N LEU A 11 -11.12 30.53 25.41
CA LEU A 11 -12.49 30.27 24.99
C LEU A 11 -13.35 31.53 25.24
N PRO A 12 -14.14 32.00 24.26
CA PRO A 12 -14.97 33.18 24.44
C PRO A 12 -16.05 32.91 25.50
N VAL A 13 -16.14 33.80 26.48
CA VAL A 13 -17.23 33.81 27.46
C VAL A 13 -18.49 34.31 26.72
N SER A 14 -19.47 33.44 26.56
CA SER A 14 -20.78 33.76 25.96
C SER A 14 -21.86 33.57 27.01
N GLU A 15 -22.98 34.30 26.93
CA GLU A 15 -24.14 34.13 27.82
C GLU A 15 -24.66 32.68 27.87
N TYR A 16 -24.34 31.87 26.86
CA TYR A 16 -24.74 30.48 26.76
C TYR A 16 -23.71 29.47 27.30
N LEU A 17 -22.52 29.89 27.77
CA LEU A 17 -21.41 29.01 28.14
C LEU A 17 -20.99 29.24 29.60
N SER A 18 -21.52 28.40 30.49
CA SER A 18 -21.20 28.41 31.93
C SER A 18 -19.73 28.00 32.19
N ASP A 19 -19.19 28.35 33.37
CA ASP A 19 -17.83 27.97 33.78
C ASP A 19 -17.59 26.45 33.73
N GLN A 20 -18.62 25.66 34.10
CA GLN A 20 -18.61 24.21 33.95
C GLN A 20 -18.55 23.78 32.47
N GLY A 21 -19.31 24.44 31.59
CA GLY A 21 -19.27 24.20 30.15
C GLY A 21 -17.89 24.47 29.54
N GLN A 22 -17.23 25.54 29.97
CA GLN A 22 -15.86 25.86 29.54
C GLN A 22 -14.82 24.83 30.03
N ASN A 23 -14.96 24.32 31.25
CA ASN A 23 -14.10 23.26 31.78
C ASN A 23 -14.27 21.96 30.98
N VAL A 24 -15.51 21.57 30.66
CA VAL A 24 -15.78 20.36 29.85
C VAL A 24 -15.26 20.54 28.43
N LEU A 25 -15.50 21.68 27.79
CA LEU A 25 -15.06 21.94 26.43
C LEU A 25 -13.53 21.96 26.32
N SER A 26 -12.84 22.59 27.27
CA SER A 26 -11.37 22.62 27.31
C SER A 26 -10.76 21.23 27.56
N ALA A 27 -11.39 20.40 28.41
CA ALA A 27 -10.96 19.01 28.61
C ALA A 27 -11.19 18.14 27.36
N LEU A 28 -12.33 18.31 26.67
CA LEU A 28 -12.63 17.63 25.41
C LEU A 28 -11.65 18.04 24.30
N ALA A 29 -11.36 19.33 24.16
CA ALA A 29 -10.37 19.83 23.21
C ALA A 29 -8.98 19.25 23.49
N PHE A 30 -8.53 19.32 24.75
CA PHE A 30 -7.22 18.79 25.13
C PHE A 30 -7.11 17.28 24.89
N SER A 31 -8.11 16.50 25.32
CA SER A 31 -8.11 15.04 25.13
C SER A 31 -8.14 14.66 23.65
N THR A 32 -8.91 15.36 22.82
CA THR A 32 -8.95 15.14 21.36
C THR A 32 -7.60 15.42 20.71
N VAL A 33 -6.96 16.55 21.05
CA VAL A 33 -5.64 16.91 20.52
C VAL A 33 -4.58 15.88 20.96
N LEU A 34 -4.59 15.48 22.23
CA LEU A 34 -3.66 14.48 22.76
C LEU A 34 -3.85 13.12 22.05
N TRP A 35 -5.11 12.69 21.88
CA TRP A 35 -5.44 11.45 21.18
C TRP A 35 -5.00 11.47 19.71
N LEU A 36 -5.25 12.58 18.99
CA LEU A 36 -4.78 12.76 17.62
C LEU A 36 -3.25 12.75 17.54
N ALA A 37 -2.57 13.47 18.43
CA ALA A 37 -1.12 13.51 18.49
C ALA A 37 -0.52 12.12 18.73
N LEU A 38 -1.11 11.33 19.63
CA LEU A 38 -0.71 9.95 19.89
C LEU A 38 -0.87 9.08 18.62
N ILE A 39 -2.02 9.16 17.94
CA ILE A 39 -2.28 8.40 16.71
C ILE A 39 -1.28 8.77 15.61
N LEU A 40 -1.06 10.06 15.38
CA LEU A 40 -0.13 10.54 14.36
C LEU A 40 1.31 10.10 14.67
N THR A 41 1.70 10.14 15.94
CA THR A 41 3.02 9.67 16.39
C THR A 41 3.18 8.18 16.15
N MET A 42 2.20 7.36 16.57
CA MET A 42 2.21 5.91 16.35
C MET A 42 2.27 5.55 14.87
N ARG A 43 1.48 6.22 14.03
CA ARG A 43 1.51 6.05 12.56
C ARG A 43 2.86 6.43 11.97
N SER A 44 3.44 7.54 12.41
CA SER A 44 4.75 8.01 11.93
C SER A 44 5.87 7.05 12.32
N ILE A 45 5.86 6.54 13.55
CA ILE A 45 6.82 5.52 14.00
C ILE A 45 6.68 4.25 13.17
N LEU A 46 5.45 3.74 13.01
CA LEU A 46 5.20 2.54 12.22
C LEU A 46 5.66 2.73 10.77
N LYS A 47 5.40 3.89 10.17
CA LYS A 47 5.87 4.22 8.82
C LYS A 47 7.39 4.22 8.71
N LEU A 48 8.08 4.84 9.67
CA LEU A 48 9.54 4.83 9.72
C LEU A 48 10.09 3.40 9.87
N LEU A 49 9.48 2.57 10.71
CA LEU A 49 9.85 1.17 10.84
C LEU A 49 9.66 0.42 9.51
N LEU A 50 8.53 0.61 8.83
CA LEU A 50 8.24 -0.05 7.56
C LEU A 50 9.10 0.45 6.39
N CYS A 51 9.75 1.62 6.50
CA CYS A 51 10.76 2.08 5.54
C CYS A 51 12.07 1.28 5.60
N TYR A 52 12.29 0.44 6.62
CA TYR A 52 13.45 -0.44 6.67
C TYR A 52 13.25 -1.64 5.74
N HIS A 53 14.18 -1.82 4.81
CA HIS A 53 14.15 -2.83 3.75
C HIS A 53 15.28 -3.86 3.86
N GLY A 54 16.16 -3.74 4.86
CA GLY A 54 17.34 -4.62 5.00
C GLY A 54 16.96 -6.09 5.20
N TRP A 55 15.83 -6.36 5.85
CA TRP A 55 15.29 -7.69 6.08
C TRP A 55 15.01 -8.49 4.77
N MET A 56 14.74 -7.81 3.64
CA MET A 56 14.45 -8.49 2.37
C MET A 56 15.69 -9.13 1.73
N TYR A 57 16.88 -8.66 2.12
CA TYR A 57 18.15 -9.11 1.55
C TYR A 57 18.87 -10.12 2.46
N GLU A 58 18.26 -10.49 3.59
CA GLU A 58 18.80 -11.52 4.48
C GLU A 58 18.54 -12.92 3.90
N GLU A 59 19.47 -13.86 4.14
CA GLU A 59 19.30 -15.25 3.74
C GLU A 59 18.09 -15.88 4.45
N PHE A 60 17.29 -16.65 3.71
CA PHE A 60 16.18 -17.40 4.29
C PHE A 60 16.68 -18.31 5.42
N GLY A 61 16.06 -18.18 6.61
CA GLY A 61 16.38 -18.97 7.79
C GLY A 61 17.46 -18.36 8.72
N LYS A 62 18.18 -17.32 8.30
CA LYS A 62 19.16 -16.62 9.14
C LYS A 62 18.79 -15.16 9.32
N MET A 63 18.08 -14.85 10.40
CA MET A 63 17.74 -13.47 10.73
C MET A 63 18.80 -12.82 11.62
N SER A 64 19.25 -11.63 11.23
CA SER A 64 20.15 -10.83 12.06
C SER A 64 19.48 -10.39 13.36
N ASN A 65 20.27 -10.10 14.40
CA ASN A 65 19.72 -9.57 15.66
C ASN A 65 19.04 -8.21 15.45
N THR A 66 19.55 -7.40 14.51
CA THR A 66 18.93 -6.14 14.09
C THR A 66 17.52 -6.36 13.55
N THR A 67 17.35 -7.30 12.63
CA THR A 67 16.04 -7.63 12.04
C THR A 67 15.08 -8.23 13.07
N LYS A 68 15.57 -9.04 14.01
CA LYS A 68 14.76 -9.54 15.14
C LYS A 68 14.21 -8.41 16.01
N ILE A 69 15.08 -7.47 16.42
CA ILE A 69 14.68 -6.31 17.22
C ILE A 69 13.69 -5.44 16.44
N TRP A 70 13.99 -5.17 15.17
CA TRP A 70 13.09 -4.41 14.30
C TRP A 70 11.71 -5.06 14.14
N LEU A 71 11.62 -6.37 13.89
CA LEU A 71 10.35 -7.10 13.82
C LEU A 71 9.56 -7.01 15.13
N ALA A 72 10.24 -7.09 16.28
CA ALA A 72 9.61 -6.92 17.57
C ALA A 72 9.00 -5.52 17.72
N LEU A 73 9.73 -4.47 17.30
CA LEU A 73 9.23 -3.09 17.27
C LEU A 73 8.02 -2.97 16.34
N VAL A 74 8.10 -3.48 15.10
CA VAL A 74 6.97 -3.47 14.15
C VAL A 74 5.74 -4.12 14.79
N LYS A 75 5.91 -5.28 15.45
CA LYS A 75 4.81 -5.99 16.12
C LYS A 75 4.18 -5.18 17.27
N ILE A 76 4.98 -4.43 18.03
CA ILE A 76 4.48 -3.56 19.11
C ILE A 76 3.66 -2.40 18.53
N PHE A 77 4.16 -1.73 17.49
CA PHE A 77 3.54 -0.54 16.92
C PHE A 77 2.41 -0.85 15.91
N ALA A 78 2.33 -2.06 15.38
CA ALA A 78 1.26 -2.49 14.48
C ALA A 78 -0.10 -2.69 15.19
N GLY A 79 -0.11 -2.83 16.51
CA GLY A 79 -1.33 -3.04 17.30
C GLY A 79 -1.81 -4.50 17.29
N ARG A 80 -2.86 -4.78 18.08
CA ARG A 80 -3.32 -6.15 18.36
C ARG A 80 -4.45 -6.63 17.44
N THR A 81 -5.35 -5.73 17.03
CA THR A 81 -6.57 -6.06 16.29
C THR A 81 -6.76 -5.08 15.13
N PRO A 82 -5.92 -5.16 14.09
CA PRO A 82 -6.03 -4.26 12.95
C PRO A 82 -7.25 -4.63 12.09
N MET A 83 -8.02 -3.63 11.69
CA MET A 83 -9.01 -3.71 10.61
C MET A 83 -8.30 -3.70 9.24
N LEU A 84 -8.98 -4.13 8.19
CA LEU A 84 -8.43 -4.28 6.83
C LEU A 84 -7.56 -3.09 6.37
N TYR A 85 -8.02 -1.85 6.58
CA TYR A 85 -7.30 -0.66 6.09
C TYR A 85 -6.42 0.03 7.14
N SER A 86 -6.24 -0.57 8.32
CA SER A 86 -5.53 0.06 9.46
C SER A 86 -4.12 0.53 9.14
N TYR A 87 -3.43 -0.15 8.21
CA TYR A 87 -2.05 0.14 7.86
C TYR A 87 -1.88 1.10 6.68
N GLN A 88 -2.93 1.42 5.91
CA GLN A 88 -2.78 2.15 4.64
C GLN A 88 -2.05 3.49 4.79
N ALA A 89 -2.34 4.23 5.87
CA ALA A 89 -1.69 5.51 6.15
C ALA A 89 -0.22 5.38 6.62
N SER A 90 0.18 4.19 7.09
CA SER A 90 1.52 3.90 7.61
C SER A 90 2.42 3.21 6.60
N LEU A 91 1.90 2.78 5.45
CA LEU A 91 2.72 2.12 4.42
C LEU A 91 3.76 3.09 3.85
N PRO A 92 4.99 2.63 3.60
CA PRO A 92 6.02 3.42 2.94
C PRO A 92 5.62 3.67 1.47
N ARG A 93 6.11 4.78 0.91
CA ARG A 93 5.97 5.03 -0.53
C ARG A 93 6.90 4.10 -1.29
N LEU A 94 6.50 3.72 -2.50
CA LEU A 94 7.36 2.93 -3.38
C LEU A 94 8.64 3.72 -3.71
N PRO A 95 9.84 3.18 -3.42
CA PRO A 95 11.09 3.89 -3.69
C PRO A 95 11.36 3.99 -5.20
N VAL A 96 11.98 5.09 -5.60
CA VAL A 96 12.49 5.28 -6.97
C VAL A 96 13.92 4.75 -7.02
N PRO A 97 14.21 3.65 -7.73
CA PRO A 97 15.55 3.07 -7.80
C PRO A 97 16.54 4.02 -8.49
N ALA A 98 17.83 3.92 -8.18
CA ALA A 98 18.84 4.71 -8.87
C ALA A 98 18.91 4.31 -10.36
N ILE A 99 19.17 5.30 -11.23
CA ILE A 99 19.26 5.07 -12.67
C ILE A 99 20.39 4.08 -12.95
N LYS A 100 21.55 4.26 -12.31
CA LYS A 100 22.70 3.38 -12.46
C LYS A 100 22.35 1.92 -12.16
N ASP A 101 21.68 1.67 -11.03
CA ASP A 101 21.26 0.31 -10.63
C ASP A 101 20.25 -0.26 -11.64
N THR A 102 19.36 0.59 -12.16
CA THR A 102 18.35 0.19 -13.16
C THR A 102 19.00 -0.15 -14.49
N MET A 103 19.98 0.65 -14.95
CA MET A 103 20.73 0.41 -16.18
C MET A 103 21.61 -0.84 -16.08
N GLN A 104 22.24 -1.06 -14.94
CA GLN A 104 23.03 -2.27 -14.69
C GLN A 104 22.14 -3.52 -14.77
N ARG A 105 21.03 -3.56 -14.01
CA ARG A 105 20.10 -4.70 -14.02
C ARG A 105 19.44 -4.90 -15.39
N TYR A 106 19.19 -3.81 -16.11
CA TYR A 106 18.71 -3.86 -17.49
C TYR A 106 19.72 -4.55 -18.41
N LEU A 107 20.99 -4.16 -18.37
CA LEU A 107 22.03 -4.81 -19.19
C LEU A 107 22.21 -6.28 -18.80
N GLU A 108 22.20 -6.61 -17.52
CA GLU A 108 22.23 -7.99 -17.03
C GLU A 108 21.06 -8.83 -17.58
N SER A 109 19.85 -8.26 -17.64
CA SER A 109 18.66 -9.00 -18.09
C SER A 109 18.59 -9.21 -19.60
N VAL A 110 19.12 -8.27 -20.39
CA VAL A 110 19.11 -8.39 -21.87
C VAL A 110 20.34 -9.11 -22.42
N ARG A 111 21.41 -9.24 -21.64
CA ARG A 111 22.64 -9.93 -22.07
C ARG A 111 22.41 -11.32 -22.69
N PRO A 112 21.63 -12.24 -22.08
CA PRO A 112 21.42 -13.57 -22.65
C PRO A 112 20.57 -13.57 -23.94
N LEU A 113 19.98 -12.43 -24.32
CA LEU A 113 19.10 -12.28 -25.48
C LEU A 113 19.82 -11.66 -26.69
N MET A 114 21.12 -11.35 -26.57
CA MET A 114 21.86 -10.53 -27.53
C MET A 114 23.22 -11.12 -27.87
N THR A 115 23.63 -10.96 -29.12
CA THR A 115 25.01 -11.18 -29.55
C THR A 115 25.95 -10.14 -28.91
N ASP A 116 27.26 -10.39 -28.96
CA ASP A 116 28.25 -9.46 -28.40
C ASP A 116 28.23 -8.08 -29.07
N ALA A 117 28.04 -8.04 -30.39
CA ALA A 117 27.94 -6.80 -31.14
C ALA A 117 26.69 -5.99 -30.72
N GLU A 118 25.54 -6.65 -30.60
CA GLU A 118 24.31 -6.01 -30.13
C GLU A 118 24.42 -5.54 -28.69
N PHE A 119 24.98 -6.37 -27.80
CA PHE A 119 25.16 -6.03 -26.40
C PHE A 119 26.12 -4.85 -26.21
N ASN A 120 27.20 -4.78 -26.98
CA ASN A 120 28.11 -3.64 -26.98
C ASN A 120 27.40 -2.35 -27.41
N ARG A 121 26.58 -2.41 -28.46
CA ARG A 121 25.74 -1.28 -28.90
C ARG A 121 24.76 -0.85 -27.82
N MET A 122 24.06 -1.80 -27.21
CA MET A 122 23.08 -1.52 -26.14
C MET A 122 23.74 -0.95 -24.88
N THR A 123 24.93 -1.41 -24.55
CA THR A 123 25.74 -0.86 -23.45
C THR A 123 26.10 0.60 -23.72
N GLY A 124 26.46 0.95 -24.96
CA GLY A 124 26.66 2.34 -25.37
C GLY A 124 25.42 3.20 -25.14
N LEU A 125 24.27 2.76 -25.67
CA LEU A 125 22.99 3.47 -25.52
C LEU A 125 22.55 3.64 -24.06
N ALA A 126 22.73 2.60 -23.23
CA ALA A 126 22.39 2.66 -21.81
C ALA A 126 23.27 3.69 -21.07
N ARG A 127 24.57 3.75 -21.38
CA ARG A 127 25.50 4.75 -20.82
C ARG A 127 25.16 6.17 -21.27
N ASP A 128 24.80 6.34 -22.54
CA ASP A 128 24.39 7.64 -23.07
C ASP A 128 23.11 8.12 -22.40
N PHE A 129 22.12 7.24 -22.21
CA PHE A 129 20.91 7.55 -21.45
C PHE A 129 21.21 7.92 -20.00
N GLU A 130 22.05 7.14 -19.31
CA GLU A 130 22.44 7.40 -17.92
C GLU A 130 23.11 8.78 -17.75
N ARG A 131 23.89 9.23 -18.74
CA ARG A 131 24.60 10.51 -18.70
C ARG A 131 23.79 11.71 -19.18
N SER A 132 22.86 11.51 -20.11
CA SER A 132 22.14 12.59 -20.80
C SER A 132 20.70 12.76 -20.31
N LEU A 133 19.76 12.04 -20.90
CA LEU A 133 18.31 12.21 -20.67
C LEU A 133 17.85 11.63 -19.33
N GLY A 134 18.47 10.52 -18.90
CA GLY A 134 18.10 9.79 -17.69
C GLY A 134 18.01 10.68 -16.45
N PRO A 135 19.03 11.47 -16.08
CA PRO A 135 19.01 12.33 -14.90
C PRO A 135 17.82 13.29 -14.87
N ARG A 136 17.45 13.86 -16.02
CA ARG A 136 16.29 14.75 -16.13
C ARG A 136 14.97 14.01 -15.91
N LEU A 137 14.79 12.85 -16.53
CA LEU A 137 13.59 12.02 -16.35
C LEU A 137 13.47 11.49 -14.91
N GLN A 138 14.58 11.07 -14.32
CA GLN A 138 14.64 10.62 -12.94
C GLN A 138 14.28 11.74 -11.96
N TRP A 139 14.68 12.98 -12.25
CA TRP A 139 14.27 14.11 -11.44
C TRP A 139 12.75 14.29 -11.45
N TYR A 140 12.10 14.26 -12.62
CA TYR A 140 10.63 14.30 -12.72
C TYR A 140 9.97 13.13 -11.97
N LEU A 141 10.54 11.93 -12.08
CA LEU A 141 10.03 10.74 -11.39
C LEU A 141 10.13 10.86 -9.87
N LYS A 142 11.25 11.40 -9.35
CA LYS A 142 11.42 11.69 -7.92
C LYS A 142 10.40 12.71 -7.43
N VAL A 143 10.20 13.80 -8.17
CA VAL A 143 9.18 14.81 -7.85
C VAL A 143 7.80 14.15 -7.79
N LYS A 144 7.42 13.35 -8.80
CA LYS A 144 6.15 12.60 -8.79
C LYS A 144 6.01 11.71 -7.54
N SER A 145 7.08 11.02 -7.16
CA SER A 145 7.08 10.13 -5.98
C SER A 145 6.84 10.85 -4.65
N TRP A 146 7.06 12.17 -4.57
CA TRP A 146 6.77 12.94 -3.36
C TRP A 146 5.29 13.24 -3.17
N TRP A 147 4.54 13.33 -4.27
CA TRP A 147 3.12 13.68 -4.29
C TRP A 147 2.21 12.46 -4.45
N ALA A 148 2.71 11.37 -5.00
CA ALA A 148 1.97 10.12 -5.15
C ALA A 148 2.16 9.19 -3.93
N SER A 149 1.13 8.42 -3.58
CA SER A 149 1.24 7.29 -2.65
C SER A 149 2.11 6.17 -3.25
N ASN A 150 1.96 5.94 -4.54
CA ASN A 150 2.79 5.07 -5.37
C ASN A 150 2.97 5.75 -6.74
N TYR A 151 4.21 5.97 -7.17
CA TYR A 151 4.49 6.72 -8.40
C TYR A 151 4.19 5.93 -9.69
N VAL A 152 3.91 4.63 -9.59
CA VAL A 152 3.69 3.73 -10.72
C VAL A 152 2.21 3.42 -10.93
N SER A 153 1.39 3.38 -9.87
CA SER A 153 0.04 2.79 -9.91
C SER A 153 -0.89 3.39 -10.96
N ASP A 154 -0.94 4.72 -11.09
CA ASP A 154 -1.76 5.44 -12.07
C ASP A 154 -1.32 5.15 -13.50
N TRP A 155 -0.02 5.21 -13.77
CA TRP A 155 0.54 4.90 -15.09
C TRP A 155 0.40 3.42 -15.45
N TRP A 156 0.56 2.52 -14.48
CA TRP A 156 0.39 1.10 -14.69
C TRP A 156 -1.04 0.77 -15.07
N GLU A 157 -2.02 1.28 -14.32
CA GLU A 157 -3.42 1.11 -14.63
C GLU A 157 -3.77 1.66 -16.03
N GLU A 158 -3.38 2.90 -16.30
CA GLU A 158 -3.69 3.58 -17.56
C GLU A 158 -3.02 2.92 -18.77
N TYR A 159 -1.69 2.82 -18.76
CA TYR A 159 -0.92 2.47 -19.95
C TYR A 159 -0.81 0.96 -20.19
N VAL A 160 -0.83 0.14 -19.14
CA VAL A 160 -0.73 -1.32 -19.28
C VAL A 160 -2.09 -1.95 -19.54
N TYR A 161 -3.15 -1.43 -18.89
CA TYR A 161 -4.47 -2.07 -18.97
C TYR A 161 -5.52 -1.24 -19.70
N LEU A 162 -5.67 0.05 -19.38
CA LEU A 162 -6.82 0.83 -19.88
C LEU A 162 -6.67 1.28 -21.34
N ARG A 163 -5.45 1.60 -21.78
CA ARG A 163 -5.16 2.02 -23.16
C ARG A 163 -5.04 0.87 -24.17
N GLY A 164 -4.81 -0.35 -23.70
CA GLY A 164 -4.76 -1.52 -24.56
C GLY A 164 -6.08 -1.71 -25.33
N ARG A 165 -6.00 -1.84 -26.66
CA ARG A 165 -7.16 -2.04 -27.55
C ARG A 165 -7.45 -3.50 -27.85
N SER A 166 -6.56 -4.40 -27.43
CA SER A 166 -6.74 -5.84 -27.60
C SER A 166 -7.92 -6.35 -26.77
N PRO A 167 -8.66 -7.38 -27.23
CA PRO A 167 -9.76 -7.97 -26.48
C PRO A 167 -9.33 -8.45 -25.09
N LEU A 168 -10.09 -8.09 -24.06
CA LEU A 168 -9.72 -8.36 -22.65
C LEU A 168 -9.76 -9.84 -22.30
N MET A 169 -10.71 -10.60 -22.86
CA MET A 169 -11.01 -11.98 -22.45
C MET A 169 -9.79 -12.91 -22.53
N VAL A 170 -8.94 -12.72 -23.53
CA VAL A 170 -7.76 -13.57 -23.77
C VAL A 170 -6.47 -12.92 -23.28
N ASN A 171 -6.36 -11.59 -23.38
CA ASN A 171 -5.08 -10.89 -23.21
C ASN A 171 -4.87 -10.33 -21.80
N SER A 172 -5.93 -10.17 -20.99
CA SER A 172 -5.82 -9.47 -19.70
C SER A 172 -6.64 -10.11 -18.57
N ASN A 173 -7.77 -10.75 -18.89
CA ASN A 173 -8.57 -11.42 -17.87
C ASN A 173 -7.87 -12.73 -17.44
N TYR A 174 -7.98 -13.03 -16.15
CA TYR A 174 -7.56 -14.30 -15.57
C TYR A 174 -8.76 -14.97 -14.89
N TYR A 175 -8.73 -16.29 -14.77
CA TYR A 175 -9.74 -17.05 -14.06
C TYR A 175 -9.06 -18.05 -13.11
N GLY A 176 -9.67 -18.29 -11.96
CA GLY A 176 -9.31 -19.36 -11.04
C GLY A 176 -10.48 -20.32 -10.94
N MET A 177 -10.20 -21.62 -10.79
CA MET A 177 -11.21 -22.65 -10.60
C MET A 177 -11.17 -23.14 -9.15
N ASP A 178 -12.34 -23.24 -8.53
CA ASP A 178 -12.56 -23.68 -7.14
C ASP A 178 -12.62 -25.21 -6.99
N PHE A 179 -12.79 -25.95 -8.09
CA PHE A 179 -13.03 -27.40 -8.09
C PHE A 179 -11.79 -28.30 -8.10
N LEU A 180 -10.59 -27.76 -7.84
CA LEU A 180 -9.36 -28.55 -8.05
C LEU A 180 -9.26 -29.79 -7.13
N TYR A 181 -9.93 -29.77 -5.97
CA TYR A 181 -9.84 -30.85 -4.99
C TYR A 181 -11.18 -31.37 -4.47
N VAL A 182 -12.28 -30.60 -4.56
CA VAL A 182 -13.59 -31.01 -4.02
C VAL A 182 -14.73 -30.40 -4.84
N THR A 183 -15.75 -31.22 -5.18
CA THR A 183 -17.05 -30.74 -5.69
C THR A 183 -18.14 -31.12 -4.69
N PRO A 184 -18.66 -30.18 -3.86
CA PRO A 184 -19.55 -30.52 -2.74
C PRO A 184 -20.89 -31.17 -3.12
N THR A 185 -21.46 -30.81 -4.29
CA THR A 185 -22.72 -31.38 -4.79
C THR A 185 -22.77 -31.33 -6.31
N PRO A 186 -23.35 -32.33 -7.01
CA PRO A 186 -23.52 -32.31 -8.46
C PRO A 186 -24.64 -31.36 -8.92
N VAL A 187 -25.52 -30.89 -8.02
CA VAL A 187 -26.64 -30.01 -8.37
C VAL A 187 -26.17 -28.57 -8.61
N GLN A 188 -26.23 -28.10 -9.86
CA GLN A 188 -25.74 -26.77 -10.25
C GLN A 188 -26.41 -25.62 -9.49
N ALA A 189 -27.74 -25.65 -9.36
CA ALA A 189 -28.50 -24.62 -8.65
C ALA A 189 -28.09 -24.52 -7.17
N ALA A 190 -27.89 -25.66 -6.50
CA ALA A 190 -27.43 -25.70 -5.12
C ALA A 190 -26.00 -25.13 -4.97
N ARG A 191 -25.08 -25.46 -5.89
CA ARG A 191 -23.74 -24.86 -5.91
C ARG A 191 -23.82 -23.34 -6.10
N ALA A 192 -24.55 -22.87 -7.10
CA ALA A 192 -24.70 -21.46 -7.39
C ALA A 192 -25.28 -20.69 -6.18
N GLY A 193 -26.32 -21.24 -5.54
CA GLY A 193 -26.91 -20.65 -4.33
C GLY A 193 -25.89 -20.52 -3.19
N ASN A 194 -25.11 -21.56 -2.91
CA ASN A 194 -24.08 -21.55 -1.86
C ASN A 194 -22.95 -20.56 -2.18
N VAL A 195 -22.50 -20.50 -3.44
CA VAL A 195 -21.45 -19.57 -3.88
C VAL A 195 -21.91 -18.12 -3.73
N VAL A 196 -23.12 -17.79 -4.20
CA VAL A 196 -23.68 -16.44 -4.07
C VAL A 196 -23.84 -16.07 -2.59
N TYR A 197 -24.36 -16.97 -1.76
CA TYR A 197 -24.46 -16.75 -0.32
C TYR A 197 -23.10 -16.47 0.33
N ALA A 198 -22.08 -17.29 0.02
CA ALA A 198 -20.72 -17.10 0.52
C ALA A 198 -20.10 -15.76 0.05
N MET A 199 -20.30 -15.38 -1.22
CA MET A 199 -19.86 -14.10 -1.78
C MET A 199 -20.51 -12.91 -1.05
N LEU A 200 -21.81 -12.99 -0.73
CA LEU A 200 -22.50 -11.93 0.02
C LEU A 200 -22.03 -11.82 1.47
N LEU A 201 -21.77 -12.95 2.14
CA LEU A 201 -21.15 -12.96 3.47
C LEU A 201 -19.75 -12.34 3.43
N TYR A 202 -18.95 -12.68 2.43
CA TYR A 202 -17.62 -12.12 2.23
C TYR A 202 -17.67 -10.61 1.96
N ARG A 203 -18.58 -10.15 1.07
CA ARG A 203 -18.82 -8.73 0.83
C ARG A 203 -19.15 -7.99 2.12
N ARG A 204 -20.03 -8.56 2.96
CA ARG A 204 -20.36 -7.98 4.27
C ARG A 204 -19.12 -7.82 5.16
N LYS A 205 -18.28 -8.85 5.27
CA LYS A 205 -17.03 -8.80 6.05
C LYS A 205 -16.08 -7.74 5.49
N LEU A 206 -15.95 -7.66 4.17
CA LEU A 206 -15.11 -6.68 3.49
C LEU A 206 -15.58 -5.25 3.77
N THR A 207 -16.87 -4.95 3.60
CA THR A 207 -17.43 -3.62 3.86
C THR A 207 -17.31 -3.20 5.32
N ARG A 208 -17.29 -4.15 6.26
CA ARG A 208 -17.06 -3.90 7.68
C ARG A 208 -15.58 -3.92 8.09
N GLU A 209 -14.67 -4.08 7.13
CA GLU A 209 -13.22 -4.21 7.36
C GLU A 209 -12.82 -5.36 8.30
N GLU A 210 -13.67 -6.38 8.42
CA GLU A 210 -13.47 -7.55 9.29
C GLU A 210 -12.48 -8.57 8.69
N ILE A 211 -12.11 -8.38 7.41
CA ILE A 211 -11.06 -9.16 6.77
C ILE A 211 -9.72 -8.70 7.31
N LYS A 212 -8.92 -9.64 7.82
CA LYS A 212 -7.60 -9.32 8.37
C LYS A 212 -6.68 -8.77 7.26
N PRO A 213 -5.86 -7.75 7.54
CA PRO A 213 -4.84 -7.29 6.61
C PRO A 213 -3.93 -8.42 6.15
N SER A 214 -3.60 -8.43 4.87
CA SER A 214 -2.59 -9.34 4.32
C SER A 214 -1.21 -8.96 4.84
N MET A 215 -0.43 -9.96 5.23
CA MET A 215 0.94 -9.80 5.73
C MET A 215 1.89 -10.57 4.82
N VAL A 216 3.15 -10.14 4.75
CA VAL A 216 4.21 -10.95 4.12
C VAL A 216 4.29 -12.30 4.87
N PRO A 217 4.28 -13.45 4.17
CA PRO A 217 4.31 -14.77 4.79
C PRO A 217 5.40 -14.88 5.86
N SER A 218 5.06 -15.53 6.99
CA SER A 218 5.97 -15.72 8.13
C SER A 218 6.52 -14.44 8.76
N SER A 219 5.87 -13.29 8.57
CA SER A 219 6.28 -12.00 9.15
C SER A 219 5.09 -11.21 9.73
N CYS A 220 5.38 -10.07 10.38
CA CYS A 220 4.39 -9.09 10.83
C CYS A 220 4.29 -7.86 9.91
N ILE A 221 4.81 -7.95 8.69
CA ILE A 221 4.91 -6.81 7.77
C ILE A 221 3.62 -6.73 6.95
N PRO A 222 2.83 -5.64 7.07
CA PRO A 222 1.58 -5.49 6.36
C PRO A 222 1.78 -5.18 4.87
N LEU A 223 0.87 -5.68 4.05
CA LEU A 223 0.77 -5.37 2.63
C LEU A 223 -0.33 -4.33 2.35
N CYS A 224 -0.29 -3.74 1.17
CA CYS A 224 -1.32 -2.82 0.71
C CYS A 224 -2.67 -3.54 0.52
N SER A 225 -3.75 -2.88 0.91
CA SER A 225 -5.12 -3.39 0.82
C SER A 225 -5.98 -2.58 -0.14
N ALA A 226 -5.43 -1.59 -0.85
CA ALA A 226 -6.20 -0.72 -1.75
C ALA A 226 -6.96 -1.48 -2.84
N GLN A 227 -6.46 -2.63 -3.31
CA GLN A 227 -7.12 -3.43 -4.34
C GLN A 227 -8.46 -4.04 -3.87
N TRP A 228 -8.65 -4.20 -2.56
CA TRP A 228 -9.88 -4.75 -1.99
C TRP A 228 -11.11 -3.87 -2.22
N GLU A 229 -10.90 -2.55 -2.38
CA GLU A 229 -11.97 -1.60 -2.69
C GLU A 229 -12.66 -1.90 -4.02
N ARG A 230 -11.96 -2.58 -4.94
CA ARG A 230 -12.44 -2.86 -6.30
C ARG A 230 -13.01 -4.26 -6.49
N THR A 231 -13.13 -5.06 -5.43
CA THR A 231 -13.60 -6.45 -5.52
C THR A 231 -15.09 -6.56 -5.87
N PHE A 232 -15.93 -5.67 -5.33
CA PHE A 232 -17.36 -5.63 -5.61
C PHE A 232 -17.76 -4.29 -6.21
N ASN A 233 -18.90 -4.26 -6.90
CA ASN A 233 -19.50 -3.03 -7.41
C ASN A 233 -18.57 -2.20 -8.33
N THR A 234 -17.58 -2.84 -8.96
CA THR A 234 -16.61 -2.21 -9.84
C THR A 234 -16.69 -2.83 -11.22
N THR A 235 -16.66 -2.01 -12.26
CA THR A 235 -16.61 -2.46 -13.66
C THR A 235 -15.71 -1.52 -14.46
N ARG A 236 -15.12 -2.05 -15.53
CA ARG A 236 -14.38 -1.25 -16.51
C ARG A 236 -15.32 -0.81 -17.61
N LEU A 237 -15.41 0.51 -17.83
CA LEU A 237 -16.18 1.07 -18.94
C LEU A 237 -15.31 1.16 -20.20
N PRO A 238 -15.83 0.81 -21.39
CA PRO A 238 -15.12 1.04 -22.64
C PRO A 238 -15.03 2.56 -22.92
N GLY A 239 -13.84 3.02 -23.31
CA GLY A 239 -13.59 4.41 -23.67
C GLY A 239 -13.05 4.54 -25.10
N MET A 240 -13.34 5.67 -25.76
CA MET A 240 -13.00 5.94 -27.17
C MET A 240 -11.53 6.28 -27.46
N GLY A 241 -10.65 6.23 -26.45
CA GLY A 241 -9.33 6.90 -26.51
C GLY A 241 -8.35 6.48 -27.62
#